data_AF-A0AAJ2GL47-F1
#
_entry.id   AF-A0AAJ2GL47-F1
#
_cell.length_a   1.000
_cell.length_b   1.000
_cell.length_c   1.000
_cell.angle_alpha   90.00
_cell.angle_beta   90.00
_cell.angle_gamma   90.00
#
_symmetry.space_group_name_H-M   'P 1'
#
loop_
_entity.id
_entity.type
_entity.pdbx_description
1 polymer ?
#
loop_
_entity_poly.entity_id
_entity_poly.type
_entity_poly.pdbx_seq_one_letter_code
_entity_poly.pdbx_strand_id
1 'polypeptide(L)'
;MNDLNGKSIAEMLALHAAINEELRSRDVLRSANNPTGDLAEYLFCTAFGWEQEANSKKGFDAVDSDGVRYQIKGRRLHRRNKSRQMSAIRSTDGFDILAGVLFNDDFCVIRAALIPASVVFERTSFVDYTKSHKFYLRDDVWDAAGVSDVTERLRAVEQA
;
A
#
# COMPACT_ATOMS: atom_id res chain seq x y z
N MET A 1 -11.48 22.12 -3.22
CA MET A 1 -11.58 21.07 -4.26
C MET A 1 -11.59 21.79 -5.59
N ASN A 2 -10.70 21.45 -6.53
CA ASN A 2 -10.65 22.13 -7.83
C ASN A 2 -12.01 21.98 -8.52
N ASP A 3 -12.61 23.10 -8.93
CA ASP A 3 -13.81 23.05 -9.76
C ASP A 3 -13.40 22.53 -11.15
N LEU A 4 -13.88 21.32 -11.47
CA LEU A 4 -13.63 20.68 -12.76
C LEU A 4 -14.76 20.98 -13.76
N ASN A 5 -15.80 21.73 -13.34
CA ASN A 5 -16.87 22.14 -14.24
C ASN A 5 -16.29 22.98 -15.40
N GLY A 6 -16.69 22.61 -16.62
CA GLY A 6 -16.22 23.27 -17.85
C GLY A 6 -14.95 22.68 -18.46
N LYS A 7 -14.26 21.73 -17.80
CA LYS A 7 -13.16 20.98 -18.43
C LYS A 7 -13.68 19.85 -19.30
N SER A 8 -13.12 19.73 -20.49
CA SER A 8 -13.29 18.57 -21.35
C SER A 8 -12.66 17.31 -20.74
N ILE A 9 -13.07 16.15 -21.25
CA ILE A 9 -12.46 14.85 -20.87
C ILE A 9 -10.94 14.87 -21.12
N ALA A 10 -10.50 15.45 -22.25
CA ALA A 10 -9.08 15.54 -22.58
C ALA A 10 -8.30 16.39 -21.57
N GLU A 11 -8.85 17.54 -21.15
CA GLU A 11 -8.21 18.39 -20.13
C GLU A 11 -8.15 17.71 -18.76
N MET A 12 -9.18 16.96 -18.38
CA MET A 12 -9.17 16.20 -17.13
C MET A 12 -8.13 15.08 -17.14
N LEU A 13 -7.99 14.37 -18.25
CA LEU A 13 -6.97 13.32 -18.39
C LEU A 13 -5.55 13.90 -18.49
N ALA A 14 -5.38 15.04 -19.14
CA ALA A 14 -4.10 15.76 -19.16
C ALA A 14 -3.70 16.24 -17.75
N LEU A 15 -4.66 16.76 -16.97
CA LEU A 15 -4.43 17.13 -15.57
C LEU A 15 -4.07 15.90 -14.73
N HIS A 16 -4.76 14.78 -14.92
CA HIS A 16 -4.44 13.52 -14.23
C HIS A 16 -3.00 13.06 -14.54
N ALA A 17 -2.60 13.08 -15.81
CA ALA A 17 -1.24 12.74 -16.22
C ALA A 17 -0.21 13.68 -15.59
N ALA A 18 -0.44 15.00 -15.64
CA ALA A 18 0.46 15.99 -15.05
C ALA A 18 0.64 15.81 -13.53
N ILE A 19 -0.43 15.49 -12.80
CA ILE A 19 -0.34 15.17 -11.37
C ILE A 19 0.52 13.93 -11.13
N ASN A 20 0.34 12.87 -11.94
CA ASN A 20 1.14 11.66 -11.79
C ASN A 20 2.63 11.90 -12.11
N GLU A 21 2.95 12.74 -13.10
CA GLU A 21 4.34 13.13 -13.40
C GLU A 21 4.96 13.94 -12.25
N GLU A 22 4.21 14.86 -11.64
CA GLU A 22 4.68 15.63 -10.49
C GLU A 22 4.90 14.73 -9.25
N LEU A 23 4.04 13.74 -9.03
CA LEU A 23 4.27 12.78 -7.95
C LEU A 23 5.48 11.88 -8.23
N ARG A 24 5.75 11.57 -9.50
CA ARG A 24 6.95 10.81 -9.91
C ARG A 24 8.23 11.62 -9.75
N SER A 25 8.21 12.92 -10.09
CA SER A 25 9.38 13.79 -9.91
C SER A 25 9.75 14.00 -8.44
N ARG A 26 8.79 13.75 -7.53
CA ARG A 26 8.96 13.73 -6.07
C ARG A 26 9.26 12.34 -5.51
N ASP A 27 9.54 11.36 -6.36
CA ASP A 27 9.84 9.96 -6.01
C ASP A 27 8.70 9.20 -5.28
N VAL A 28 7.47 9.74 -5.30
CA VAL A 28 6.29 9.11 -4.69
C VAL A 28 5.76 7.98 -5.56
N LEU A 29 5.70 8.19 -6.88
CA LEU A 29 5.24 7.19 -7.85
C LEU A 29 6.39 6.62 -8.66
N ARG A 30 6.35 5.31 -8.91
CA ARG A 30 7.36 4.57 -9.69
C ARG A 30 6.77 3.90 -10.92
N SER A 31 5.44 3.88 -11.03
CA SER A 31 4.68 3.33 -12.14
C SER A 31 3.70 4.37 -12.71
N ALA A 32 3.08 4.03 -13.84
CA ALA A 32 1.97 4.79 -14.43
C ALA A 32 0.59 4.21 -14.05
N ASN A 33 0.55 3.29 -13.09
CA ASN A 33 -0.66 2.59 -12.68
C ASN A 33 -1.43 3.41 -11.62
N ASN A 34 -2.45 2.78 -11.03
CA ASN A 34 -3.11 3.33 -9.86
C ASN A 34 -2.07 3.62 -8.74
N PRO A 35 -2.05 4.83 -8.17
CA PRO A 35 -0.99 5.28 -7.25
C PRO A 35 -0.99 4.56 -5.90
N THR A 36 -2.02 3.78 -5.57
CA THR A 36 -2.18 3.15 -4.24
C THR A 36 -0.99 2.30 -3.81
N GLY A 37 -0.39 1.54 -4.74
CA GLY A 37 0.76 0.68 -4.44
C GLY A 37 2.00 1.49 -4.15
N ASP A 38 2.44 2.28 -5.13
CA ASP A 38 3.61 3.14 -5.03
C ASP A 38 3.53 4.11 -3.84
N LEU A 39 2.35 4.71 -3.58
CA LEU A 39 2.13 5.58 -2.41
C LEU A 39 2.33 4.81 -1.10
N ALA A 40 1.84 3.57 -0.99
CA ALA A 40 2.07 2.77 0.21
C ALA A 40 3.57 2.49 0.40
N GLU A 41 4.26 2.10 -0.66
CA GLU A 41 5.71 1.86 -0.60
C GLU A 41 6.49 3.11 -0.21
N TYR A 42 6.19 4.26 -0.82
CA TYR A 42 6.78 5.55 -0.47
C TYR A 42 6.56 5.91 1.00
N LEU A 43 5.31 5.81 1.49
CA LEU A 43 4.98 6.17 2.87
C LEU A 43 5.73 5.29 3.88
N PHE A 44 5.75 3.98 3.67
CA PHE A 44 6.47 3.06 4.57
C PHE A 44 7.98 3.26 4.50
N CYS A 45 8.58 3.32 3.30
CA CYS A 45 10.03 3.46 3.18
C CYS A 45 10.51 4.79 3.76
N THR A 46 9.79 5.89 3.51
CA THR A 46 10.10 7.21 4.08
C THR A 46 9.89 7.24 5.59
N ALA A 47 8.79 6.67 6.10
CA ALA A 47 8.50 6.67 7.54
C ALA A 47 9.53 5.89 8.36
N PHE A 48 10.08 4.81 7.80
CA PHE A 48 10.94 3.88 8.51
C PHE A 48 12.41 3.91 8.09
N GLY A 49 12.76 4.62 7.01
CA GLY A 49 14.10 4.61 6.45
C GLY A 49 14.47 3.27 5.83
N TRP A 50 13.49 2.50 5.35
CA TRP A 50 13.74 1.21 4.71
C TRP A 50 14.36 1.40 3.32
N GLU A 51 15.22 0.47 2.93
CA GLU A 51 15.73 0.38 1.57
C GLU A 51 14.65 -0.27 0.69
N GLN A 52 14.09 0.51 -0.22
CA GLN A 52 13.08 0.03 -1.16
C GLN A 52 13.74 -0.74 -2.31
N GLU A 53 13.19 -1.90 -2.60
CA GLU A 53 13.70 -2.79 -3.64
C GLU A 53 13.41 -2.29 -5.06
N ALA A 54 14.11 -2.88 -6.02
CA ALA A 54 13.83 -2.65 -7.42
C ALA A 54 12.41 -3.12 -7.79
N ASN A 55 11.76 -2.39 -8.70
CA ASN A 55 10.43 -2.73 -9.20
C ASN A 55 10.37 -4.20 -9.65
N SER A 56 9.29 -4.90 -9.28
CA SER A 56 9.01 -6.29 -9.66
C SER A 56 9.98 -7.35 -9.08
N LYS A 57 10.78 -7.02 -8.05
CA LYS A 57 11.44 -8.06 -7.25
C LYS A 57 10.38 -9.01 -6.68
N LYS A 58 10.66 -10.31 -6.71
CA LYS A 58 9.75 -11.32 -6.16
C LYS A 58 9.97 -11.42 -4.65
N GLY A 59 8.88 -11.38 -3.89
CA GLY A 59 8.83 -11.81 -2.49
C GLY A 59 8.65 -10.68 -1.48
N PHE A 60 9.28 -9.52 -1.69
CA PHE A 60 9.20 -8.36 -0.79
C PHE A 60 9.52 -7.06 -1.54
N ASP A 61 9.13 -5.92 -0.96
CA ASP A 61 9.23 -4.60 -1.57
C ASP A 61 10.27 -3.69 -0.87
N ALA A 62 10.64 -3.99 0.37
CA ALA A 62 11.65 -3.24 1.12
C ALA A 62 12.37 -4.09 2.17
N VAL A 63 13.53 -3.62 2.62
CA VAL A 63 14.33 -4.24 3.69
C VAL A 63 14.81 -3.18 4.68
N ASP A 64 14.90 -3.52 5.97
CA ASP A 64 15.53 -2.65 6.97
C ASP A 64 17.03 -2.95 7.18
N SER A 65 17.69 -2.19 8.06
CA SER A 65 19.11 -2.36 8.36
C SER A 65 19.47 -3.70 9.02
N ASP A 66 18.49 -4.37 9.61
CA ASP A 66 18.65 -5.68 10.27
C ASP A 66 18.37 -6.84 9.29
N GLY A 67 17.98 -6.53 8.04
CA GLY A 67 17.69 -7.51 7.01
C GLY A 67 16.25 -8.03 7.04
N VAL A 68 15.34 -7.41 7.80
CA VAL A 68 13.93 -7.80 7.84
C VAL A 68 13.28 -7.42 6.51
N ARG A 69 12.62 -8.40 5.86
CA ARG A 69 11.98 -8.21 4.56
C ARG A 69 10.52 -7.84 4.71
N TYR A 70 10.13 -6.75 4.08
CA TYR A 70 8.78 -6.21 4.11
C TYR A 70 8.09 -6.37 2.77
N GLN A 71 6.93 -7.03 2.75
CA GLN A 71 5.98 -6.87 1.66
C GLN A 71 5.04 -5.73 2.02
N ILE A 72 4.90 -4.74 1.15
CA ILE A 72 4.06 -3.57 1.33
C ILE A 72 2.79 -3.72 0.48
N LYS A 73 1.64 -3.42 1.08
CA LYS A 73 0.35 -3.49 0.41
C LYS A 73 -0.54 -2.32 0.83
N GLY A 74 -1.02 -1.56 -0.14
CA GLY A 74 -2.02 -0.51 0.05
C GLY A 74 -3.42 -0.91 -0.42
N ARG A 75 -4.46 -0.39 0.25
CA ARG A 75 -5.85 -0.54 -0.18
C ARG A 75 -6.65 0.75 0.01
N ARG A 76 -7.12 1.32 -1.10
CA ARG A 76 -8.07 2.44 -1.10
C ARG A 76 -9.50 1.94 -0.86
N LEU A 77 -10.13 2.40 0.23
CA LEU A 77 -11.52 2.14 0.59
C LEU A 77 -12.42 3.13 -0.15
N HIS A 78 -12.79 2.78 -1.38
CA HIS A 78 -13.58 3.66 -2.21
C HIS A 78 -15.06 3.68 -1.77
N ARG A 79 -15.78 4.80 -1.91
CA ARG A 79 -17.23 4.87 -1.59
C ARG A 79 -18.07 3.81 -2.32
N ARG A 80 -17.64 3.42 -3.52
CA ARG A 80 -18.28 2.36 -4.34
C ARG A 80 -17.75 0.95 -4.03
N ASN A 81 -16.64 0.82 -3.29
CA ASN A 81 -16.06 -0.46 -2.91
C ASN A 81 -15.30 -0.35 -1.57
N LYS A 82 -16.01 -0.71 -0.49
CA LYS A 82 -15.48 -0.68 0.88
C LYS A 82 -14.68 -1.93 1.26
N SER A 83 -14.43 -2.84 0.31
CA SER A 83 -13.68 -4.06 0.60
C SER A 83 -12.26 -3.72 1.04
N ARG A 84 -11.84 -4.36 2.14
CA ARG A 84 -10.48 -4.29 2.69
C ARG A 84 -9.58 -5.42 2.18
N GLN A 85 -9.97 -6.08 1.09
CA GLN A 85 -9.17 -7.13 0.47
C GLN A 85 -7.90 -6.52 -0.12
N MET A 86 -6.74 -6.99 0.32
CA MET A 86 -5.45 -6.60 -0.24
C MET A 86 -5.24 -7.28 -1.60
N SER A 87 -4.33 -6.75 -2.42
CA SER A 87 -3.94 -7.45 -3.64
C SER A 87 -3.32 -8.81 -3.31
N ALA A 88 -3.42 -9.74 -4.26
CA ALA A 88 -2.94 -11.12 -4.13
C ALA A 88 -1.53 -11.22 -3.54
N ILE A 89 -1.36 -12.06 -2.52
CA ILE A 89 -0.06 -12.45 -1.97
C ILE A 89 0.31 -13.79 -2.62
N ARG A 90 1.41 -13.83 -3.38
CA ARG A 90 1.75 -15.01 -4.20
C ARG A 90 2.85 -15.88 -3.61
N SER A 91 3.65 -15.36 -2.69
CA SER A 91 4.72 -16.09 -2.02
C SER A 91 4.48 -16.04 -0.51
N THR A 92 4.64 -17.20 0.13
CA THR A 92 4.45 -17.39 1.57
C THR A 92 5.76 -17.33 2.36
N ASP A 93 6.89 -17.26 1.65
CA ASP A 93 8.27 -17.35 2.13
C ASP A 93 9.12 -16.12 1.74
N GLY A 94 8.52 -15.17 1.01
CA GLY A 94 9.22 -14.04 0.42
C GLY A 94 9.48 -12.86 1.36
N PHE A 95 8.73 -12.74 2.46
CA PHE A 95 8.79 -11.63 3.40
C PHE A 95 8.56 -12.08 4.83
N ASP A 96 9.02 -11.26 5.79
CA ASP A 96 8.90 -11.53 7.22
C ASP A 96 7.73 -10.75 7.83
N ILE A 97 7.50 -9.52 7.34
CA ILE A 97 6.41 -8.63 7.77
C ILE A 97 5.61 -8.11 6.57
N LEU A 98 4.27 -8.13 6.68
CA LEU A 98 3.39 -7.39 5.79
C LEU A 98 3.15 -5.98 6.37
N ALA A 99 3.60 -4.97 5.65
CA ALA A 99 3.30 -3.57 5.90
C ALA A 99 2.00 -3.20 5.14
N GLY A 100 0.89 -3.16 5.86
CA GLY A 100 -0.45 -2.93 5.30
C GLY A 100 -0.98 -1.53 5.61
N VAL A 101 -1.52 -0.83 4.61
CA VAL A 101 -2.17 0.48 4.80
C VAL A 101 -3.54 0.56 4.11
N LEU A 102 -4.50 1.17 4.82
CA LEU A 102 -5.83 1.50 4.33
C LEU A 102 -5.92 3.00 4.08
N PHE A 103 -6.35 3.38 2.88
CA PHE A 103 -6.60 4.77 2.51
C PHE A 103 -8.09 5.05 2.36
N ASN A 104 -8.51 6.30 2.59
CA ASN A 104 -9.87 6.75 2.28
C ASN A 104 -10.04 7.05 0.78
N ASP A 105 -11.22 7.56 0.41
CA ASP A 105 -11.52 7.99 -0.95
C ASP A 105 -10.48 8.98 -1.51
N ASP A 106 -9.92 9.85 -0.69
CA ASP A 106 -9.02 10.92 -1.13
C ASP A 106 -7.53 10.54 -0.93
N PHE A 107 -7.25 9.24 -0.81
CA PHE A 107 -5.92 8.68 -0.56
C PHE A 107 -5.31 9.01 0.81
N CYS A 108 -6.09 9.54 1.76
CA CYS A 108 -5.59 9.80 3.09
C CYS A 108 -5.47 8.52 3.93
N VAL A 109 -4.42 8.41 4.76
CA VAL A 109 -4.18 7.27 5.65
C VAL A 109 -5.29 7.15 6.70
N ILE A 110 -6.05 6.05 6.64
CA ILE A 110 -7.05 5.68 7.65
C ILE A 110 -6.40 4.89 8.77
N ARG A 111 -5.72 3.78 8.43
CA ARG A 111 -5.02 2.89 9.36
C ARG A 111 -3.85 2.20 8.67
N ALA A 112 -2.80 1.92 9.43
CA ALA A 112 -1.66 1.15 8.96
C ALA A 112 -1.15 0.18 10.03
N ALA A 113 -0.60 -0.95 9.60
CA ALA A 113 -0.08 -1.98 10.48
C ALA A 113 1.18 -2.64 9.92
N LEU A 114 2.08 -3.05 10.81
CA LEU A 114 3.11 -4.05 10.56
C LEU A 114 2.62 -5.38 11.10
N ILE A 115 2.49 -6.38 10.23
CA ILE A 115 1.82 -7.65 10.53
C ILE A 115 2.81 -8.80 10.28
N PRO A 116 3.11 -9.64 11.27
CA PRO A 116 3.96 -10.81 11.05
C PRO A 116 3.41 -11.71 9.93
N ALA A 117 4.29 -12.23 9.07
CA ALA A 117 3.90 -13.12 7.98
C ALA A 117 3.06 -14.32 8.47
N SER A 118 3.39 -14.89 9.64
CA SER A 118 2.59 -15.94 10.28
C SER A 118 1.13 -15.55 10.48
N VAL A 119 0.88 -14.37 11.08
CA VAL A 119 -0.46 -13.82 11.32
C VAL A 119 -1.20 -13.58 9.99
N VAL A 120 -0.49 -13.12 8.95
CA VAL A 120 -1.07 -12.95 7.61
C VAL A 120 -1.56 -14.29 7.08
N PHE A 121 -0.70 -15.32 7.07
CA PHE A 121 -1.01 -16.60 6.44
C PHE A 121 -2.07 -17.42 7.19
N GLU A 122 -2.10 -17.35 8.51
CA GLU A 122 -3.19 -17.89 9.34
C GLU A 122 -4.57 -17.32 8.95
N ARG A 123 -4.58 -16.08 8.46
CA ARG A 123 -5.79 -15.31 8.11
C ARG A 123 -6.01 -15.21 6.60
N THR A 124 -5.27 -15.98 5.80
CA THR A 124 -5.46 -16.01 4.34
C THR A 124 -6.35 -17.16 3.88
N SER A 125 -6.96 -17.00 2.72
CA SER A 125 -7.59 -18.10 1.99
C SER A 125 -6.90 -18.28 0.63
N PHE A 126 -6.50 -19.51 0.31
CA PHE A 126 -5.89 -19.83 -0.97
C PHE A 126 -6.90 -19.72 -2.12
N VAL A 127 -6.44 -19.21 -3.25
CA VAL A 127 -7.22 -19.01 -4.47
C VAL A 127 -6.55 -19.76 -5.60
N ASP A 128 -7.14 -20.91 -5.95
CA ASP A 128 -6.54 -21.84 -6.90
C ASP A 128 -6.32 -21.23 -8.29
N TYR A 129 -7.30 -20.50 -8.83
CA TYR A 129 -7.23 -19.88 -10.16
C TYR A 129 -6.05 -18.92 -10.33
N THR A 130 -5.70 -18.17 -9.28
CA THR A 130 -4.62 -17.17 -9.34
C THR A 130 -3.33 -17.62 -8.66
N LYS A 131 -3.33 -18.84 -8.09
CA LYS A 131 -2.28 -19.39 -7.24
C LYS A 131 -1.78 -18.34 -6.23
N SER A 132 -2.73 -17.79 -5.47
CA SER A 132 -2.45 -16.70 -4.53
C SER A 132 -3.26 -16.82 -3.25
N HIS A 133 -2.87 -16.05 -2.25
CA HIS A 133 -3.52 -15.94 -0.96
C HIS A 133 -4.31 -14.62 -0.91
N LYS A 134 -5.59 -14.72 -0.58
CA LYS A 134 -6.45 -13.57 -0.26
C LYS A 134 -6.29 -13.23 1.21
N PHE A 135 -5.95 -11.99 1.49
CA PHE A 135 -5.88 -11.43 2.82
C PHE A 135 -6.79 -10.20 2.91
N TYR A 136 -7.53 -10.06 4.02
CA TYR A 136 -8.37 -8.89 4.30
C TYR A 136 -7.79 -8.16 5.51
N LEU A 137 -7.45 -6.88 5.34
CA LEU A 137 -6.94 -6.04 6.43
C LEU A 137 -8.10 -5.48 7.27
N ARG A 138 -8.73 -6.36 8.05
CA ARG A 138 -9.88 -6.06 8.91
C ARG A 138 -9.44 -5.56 10.29
N ASP A 139 -10.34 -4.93 11.02
CA ASP A 139 -10.01 -4.30 12.31
C ASP A 139 -9.45 -5.30 13.34
N ASP A 140 -9.92 -6.55 13.33
CA ASP A 140 -9.46 -7.63 14.22
C ASP A 140 -8.02 -8.10 13.94
N VAL A 141 -7.40 -7.68 12.83
CA VAL A 141 -5.97 -7.92 12.57
C VAL A 141 -5.11 -7.18 13.59
N TRP A 142 -5.52 -5.98 14.01
CA TRP A 142 -4.76 -5.17 14.97
C TRP A 142 -4.75 -5.76 16.39
N ASP A 143 -5.71 -6.63 16.71
CA ASP A 143 -5.79 -7.29 18.01
C ASP A 143 -4.87 -8.53 18.09
N ALA A 144 -4.26 -8.95 16.97
CA ALA A 144 -3.39 -10.12 16.92
C ALA A 144 -2.01 -9.82 17.54
N ALA A 145 -1.44 -10.83 18.22
CA ALA A 145 -0.12 -10.72 18.82
C ALA A 145 0.96 -10.41 17.77
N GLY A 146 1.85 -9.47 18.10
CA GLY A 146 2.95 -9.05 17.23
C GLY A 146 2.55 -8.05 16.14
N VAL A 147 1.26 -7.71 15.99
CA VAL A 147 0.83 -6.65 15.08
C VAL A 147 1.08 -5.29 15.72
N SER A 148 1.73 -4.40 14.97
CA SER A 148 2.02 -3.03 15.42
C SER A 148 1.18 -2.03 14.64
N ASP A 149 0.41 -1.18 15.32
CA ASP A 149 -0.26 -0.04 14.69
C ASP A 149 0.77 1.06 14.40
N VAL A 150 0.86 1.47 13.13
CA VAL A 150 1.83 2.47 12.66
C VAL A 150 1.14 3.61 11.92
N THR A 151 -0.17 3.79 12.16
CA THR A 151 -1.02 4.78 11.49
C THR A 151 -0.47 6.19 11.61
N GLU A 152 -0.15 6.65 12.82
CA GLU A 152 0.32 8.02 13.05
C GLU A 152 1.70 8.28 12.42
N ARG A 153 2.55 7.25 12.34
CA ARG A 153 3.86 7.38 11.71
C ARG A 153 3.73 7.60 10.20
N LEU A 154 2.78 6.93 9.55
CA LEU A 154 2.49 7.15 8.13
C LEU A 154 1.81 8.51 7.88
N ARG A 155 0.92 8.95 8.77
CA ARG A 155 0.30 10.28 8.69
C ARG A 155 1.32 11.42 8.78
N ALA A 156 2.38 11.24 9.57
CA ALA A 156 3.46 12.22 9.67
C ALA A 156 4.19 12.44 8.34
N VAL A 157 4.32 11.39 7.50
CA VAL A 157 4.93 11.49 6.17
C VAL A 157 3.96 12.06 5.14
N GLU A 158 2.69 11.67 5.20
CA GLU A 158 1.64 12.18 4.30
C GLU A 158 1.50 13.71 4.32
N GLN A 159 1.80 14.33 5.47
CA GLN A 159 1.64 15.76 5.71
C GLN A 159 2.93 16.58 5.53
N ALA A 160 4.07 15.91 5.28
CA ALA A 160 5.38 16.53 5.11
C ALA A 160 5.63 16.98 3.66
#